data_AF-A0A9P6S050-F1
#
_entry.id   AF-A0A9P6S050-F1
#
_cell.length_a   1.000
_cell.length_b   1.000
_cell.length_c   1.000
_cell.angle_alpha   90.00
_cell.angle_beta   90.00
_cell.angle_gamma   90.00
#
_symmetry.space_group_name_H-M   'P 1'
#
loop_
_entity.id
_entity.type
_entity.pdbx_description
1 polymer ?
#
loop_
_entity_poly.entity_id
_entity_poly.type
_entity_poly.pdbx_seq_one_letter_code
_entity_poly.pdbx_strand_id
1 'polypeptide(L)'
;MSYKYQALALASIAIWVGFLVIDFELTWEARNRMTDIYYFNRRDLIFISLFACPAILSHLITIWGHYYRTDALFQESIQLVSTKTVKERKRISVWERHDPWFGFTVKYWVLVGISVVLNLMWFIQPLVAYFPRGRKFLGTYAALMAYMAFGSGYAAMASCGLLLLLVLRRSMLQALGFTYADILPLHRWMGVAFIVWSTIHTVCYILYYVHFNAFWRNFNFDGSTRGPQNMIALVAYAALLGLGITAIPQVRRSCYLLFITLHRVFTVITFVGTLMHFPYYMIWYYVLPSVCLYLADRFVPKFIQSCAISPDAICSFDKDADILTVVLVSRDRLEPLKPYYPGDYVNLEFPELSMIYHPFTIASYWAEDPYSMTIYVRTFQETKTSWTGALARLCENATSEDPVVLKSRVD
;
A
#
# COMPACT_ATOMS: atom_id res chain seq x y z
N MET A 1 -19.04 -15.67 5.24
CA MET A 1 -18.58 -15.33 3.87
C MET A 1 -19.17 -16.35 2.91
N SER A 2 -19.74 -15.95 1.76
CA SER A 2 -20.04 -16.94 0.71
C SER A 2 -18.71 -17.43 0.15
N TYR A 3 -18.44 -18.73 0.23
CA TYR A 3 -17.21 -19.40 -0.25
C TYR A 3 -16.73 -18.91 -1.64
N LYS A 4 -17.66 -18.39 -2.45
CA LYS A 4 -17.43 -17.85 -3.80
C LYS A 4 -16.41 -16.71 -3.87
N TYR A 5 -16.44 -15.74 -2.96
CA TYR A 5 -15.52 -14.58 -3.02
C TYR A 5 -14.11 -14.92 -2.51
N GLN A 6 -14.02 -15.77 -1.50
CA GLN A 6 -12.77 -16.34 -1.00
C GLN A 6 -12.08 -17.16 -2.08
N ALA A 7 -12.84 -18.01 -2.77
CA ALA A 7 -12.35 -18.79 -3.90
C ALA A 7 -11.87 -17.87 -5.04
N LEU A 8 -12.58 -16.78 -5.35
CA LEU A 8 -12.16 -15.82 -6.37
C LEU A 8 -10.86 -15.10 -5.98
N ALA A 9 -10.76 -14.59 -4.74
CA ALA A 9 -9.54 -13.92 -4.27
C ALA A 9 -8.34 -14.87 -4.27
N LEU A 10 -8.52 -16.11 -3.78
CA LEU A 10 -7.49 -17.14 -3.82
C LEU A 10 -7.11 -17.51 -5.25
N ALA A 11 -8.08 -17.67 -6.16
CA ALA A 11 -7.81 -17.95 -7.56
C ALA A 11 -7.00 -16.84 -8.22
N SER A 12 -7.34 -15.57 -7.97
CA SER A 12 -6.62 -14.44 -8.55
C SER A 12 -5.21 -14.27 -7.96
N ILE A 13 -5.04 -14.48 -6.65
CA ILE A 13 -3.71 -14.52 -6.04
C ILE A 13 -2.91 -15.71 -6.58
N ALA A 14 -3.51 -16.88 -6.75
CA ALA A 14 -2.85 -18.05 -7.29
C ALA A 14 -2.44 -17.87 -8.76
N ILE A 15 -3.29 -17.25 -9.59
CA ILE A 15 -2.96 -16.87 -10.97
C ILE A 15 -1.79 -15.89 -10.99
N TRP A 16 -1.84 -14.87 -10.13
CA TRP A 16 -0.78 -13.87 -10.04
C TRP A 16 0.54 -14.48 -9.55
N VAL A 17 0.54 -15.24 -8.45
CA VAL A 17 1.73 -15.94 -7.94
C VAL A 17 2.24 -16.96 -8.96
N GLY A 18 1.36 -17.73 -9.58
CA GLY A 18 1.70 -18.69 -10.63
C GLY A 18 2.41 -18.02 -11.80
N PHE A 19 1.94 -16.84 -12.22
CA PHE A 19 2.66 -16.01 -13.18
C PHE A 19 4.04 -15.59 -12.69
N LEU A 20 4.16 -15.03 -11.48
CA LEU A 20 5.47 -14.58 -10.97
C LEU A 20 6.50 -15.73 -10.93
N VAL A 21 6.04 -16.97 -10.76
CA VAL A 21 6.86 -18.20 -10.78
C VAL A 21 7.30 -18.59 -12.19
N ILE A 22 6.40 -18.52 -13.19
CA ILE A 22 6.66 -18.99 -14.56
C ILE A 22 7.04 -17.87 -15.55
N ASP A 23 6.94 -16.61 -15.12
CA ASP A 23 7.12 -15.42 -15.95
C ASP A 23 8.44 -15.48 -16.70
N PHE A 24 9.53 -15.78 -16.01
CA PHE A 24 10.85 -15.85 -16.63
C PHE A 24 10.94 -16.91 -17.74
N GLU A 25 10.32 -18.08 -17.59
CA GLU A 25 10.32 -19.11 -18.64
C GLU A 25 9.47 -18.65 -19.84
N LEU A 26 8.31 -18.05 -19.57
CA LEU A 26 7.38 -17.55 -20.59
C LEU A 26 7.91 -16.31 -21.34
N THR A 27 8.56 -15.38 -20.63
CA THR A 27 8.93 -14.07 -21.17
C THR A 27 10.38 -13.97 -21.58
N TRP A 28 11.27 -14.75 -20.97
CA TRP A 28 12.72 -14.66 -21.19
C TRP A 28 13.31 -15.88 -21.89
N GLU A 29 13.01 -17.12 -21.47
CA GLU A 29 13.60 -18.31 -22.10
C GLU A 29 13.09 -18.51 -23.54
N ALA A 30 11.81 -18.21 -23.77
CA ALA A 30 11.19 -18.28 -25.09
C ALA A 30 11.72 -17.26 -26.13
N ARG A 31 12.61 -16.30 -25.77
CA ARG A 31 12.85 -15.10 -26.59
C ARG A 31 14.32 -14.72 -26.83
N ASN A 32 15.09 -15.60 -27.47
CA ASN A 32 16.28 -15.21 -28.26
C ASN A 32 15.91 -14.42 -29.56
N ARG A 33 14.69 -13.85 -29.72
CA ARG A 33 14.19 -13.41 -31.05
C ARG A 33 13.39 -12.11 -31.17
N MET A 34 13.21 -11.29 -30.14
CA MET A 34 12.41 -10.07 -30.31
C MET A 34 13.12 -8.84 -29.74
N THR A 35 13.59 -8.01 -30.66
CA THR A 35 14.58 -6.94 -30.51
C THR A 35 14.01 -5.55 -30.19
N ASP A 36 12.71 -5.40 -30.00
CA ASP A 36 12.12 -4.06 -30.03
C ASP A 36 11.76 -3.54 -28.63
N ILE A 37 12.55 -2.57 -28.18
CA ILE A 37 12.61 -2.02 -26.83
C ILE A 37 11.43 -1.06 -26.52
N TYR A 38 10.59 -0.73 -27.50
CA TYR A 38 9.56 0.33 -27.36
C TYR A 38 8.16 0.03 -27.91
N TYR A 39 7.85 -1.20 -28.35
CA TYR A 39 6.51 -1.51 -28.88
C TYR A 39 5.65 -2.29 -27.90
N PHE A 40 4.45 -1.75 -27.64
CA PHE A 40 3.35 -2.45 -27.00
C PHE A 40 3.01 -3.68 -27.86
N ASN A 41 3.48 -4.84 -27.43
CA ASN A 41 3.46 -6.06 -28.23
C ASN A 41 2.33 -7.00 -27.79
N ARG A 42 2.03 -8.02 -28.62
CA ARG A 42 1.04 -9.06 -28.28
C ARG A 42 1.28 -9.70 -26.91
N ARG A 43 2.54 -9.78 -26.47
CA ARG A 43 2.94 -10.21 -25.12
C ARG A 43 2.37 -9.29 -24.01
N ASP A 44 2.43 -7.98 -24.21
CA ASP A 44 1.97 -6.99 -23.22
C ASP A 44 0.45 -7.07 -23.06
N LEU A 45 -0.27 -7.31 -24.16
CA LEU A 45 -1.70 -7.62 -24.13
C LEU A 45 -1.98 -8.93 -23.39
N ILE A 46 -1.25 -10.00 -23.67
CA ILE A 46 -1.41 -11.28 -22.95
C ILE A 46 -1.15 -11.11 -21.45
N PHE A 47 -0.11 -10.36 -21.07
CA PHE A 47 0.20 -10.07 -19.67
C PHE A 47 -0.93 -9.29 -18.99
N ILE A 48 -1.36 -8.18 -19.62
CA ILE A 48 -2.43 -7.35 -19.07
C ILE A 48 -3.71 -8.17 -18.96
N SER A 49 -4.09 -8.92 -19.99
CA SER A 49 -5.32 -9.71 -20.00
C SER A 49 -5.33 -10.89 -19.03
N LEU A 50 -4.23 -11.62 -18.88
CA LEU A 50 -4.20 -12.86 -18.09
C LEU A 50 -3.78 -12.67 -16.64
N PHE A 51 -3.03 -11.60 -16.31
CA PHE A 51 -2.42 -11.45 -14.99
C PHE A 51 -2.79 -10.12 -14.31
N ALA A 52 -2.61 -8.99 -15.01
CA ALA A 52 -2.95 -7.70 -14.42
C ALA A 52 -4.48 -7.50 -14.29
N CYS A 53 -5.24 -7.78 -15.35
CA CYS A 53 -6.69 -7.63 -15.36
C CYS A 53 -7.37 -8.52 -14.31
N PRO A 54 -7.04 -9.83 -14.15
CA PRO A 54 -7.65 -10.63 -13.10
C PRO A 54 -7.26 -10.17 -11.69
N ALA A 55 -6.02 -9.71 -11.47
CA ALA A 55 -5.61 -9.15 -10.19
C ALA A 55 -6.35 -7.84 -9.88
N ILE A 56 -6.47 -6.93 -10.85
CA ILE A 56 -7.20 -5.66 -10.70
C ILE A 56 -8.69 -5.91 -10.53
N LEU A 57 -9.29 -6.74 -11.39
CA LEU A 57 -10.72 -7.06 -11.35
C LEU A 57 -11.08 -7.79 -10.06
N SER A 58 -10.27 -8.75 -9.63
CA SER A 58 -10.49 -9.42 -8.33
C SER A 58 -10.31 -8.47 -7.16
N HIS A 59 -9.35 -7.54 -7.23
CA HIS A 59 -9.21 -6.52 -6.20
C HIS A 59 -10.45 -5.63 -6.12
N LEU A 60 -10.93 -5.14 -7.26
CA LEU A 60 -12.15 -4.35 -7.34
C LEU A 60 -13.36 -5.16 -6.83
N ILE A 61 -13.49 -6.43 -7.23
CA ILE A 61 -14.52 -7.35 -6.74
C ILE A 61 -14.36 -7.63 -5.24
N THR A 62 -13.15 -7.66 -4.68
CA THR A 62 -12.96 -7.81 -3.23
C THR A 62 -13.24 -6.53 -2.46
N ILE A 63 -12.92 -5.35 -2.99
CA ILE A 63 -13.32 -4.06 -2.40
C ILE A 63 -14.84 -3.97 -2.38
N TRP A 64 -15.48 -4.29 -3.50
CA TRP A 64 -16.94 -4.29 -3.64
C TRP A 64 -17.59 -5.44 -2.86
N GLY A 65 -16.94 -6.59 -2.81
CA GLY A 65 -17.36 -7.74 -2.02
C GLY A 65 -17.24 -7.47 -0.52
N HIS A 66 -16.23 -6.75 -0.06
CA HIS A 66 -16.15 -6.24 1.31
C HIS A 66 -17.25 -5.22 1.59
N TYR A 67 -17.55 -4.32 0.64
CA TYR A 67 -18.66 -3.37 0.74
C TYR A 67 -19.97 -4.08 1.09
N TYR A 68 -20.31 -5.20 0.42
CA TYR A 68 -21.52 -5.98 0.70
C TYR A 68 -21.37 -7.04 1.81
N ARG A 69 -20.16 -7.57 2.06
CA ARG A 69 -19.87 -8.54 3.14
C ARG A 69 -20.00 -7.90 4.52
N THR A 70 -19.67 -6.61 4.64
CA THR A 70 -19.74 -5.90 5.92
C THR A 70 -21.15 -5.97 6.48
N ASP A 71 -22.15 -5.75 5.63
CA ASP A 71 -23.55 -5.86 5.99
C ASP A 71 -23.93 -7.30 6.42
N ALA A 72 -23.55 -8.32 5.65
CA ALA A 72 -23.89 -9.71 5.99
C ALA A 72 -23.17 -10.25 7.26
N LEU A 73 -21.89 -9.95 7.45
CA LEU A 73 -21.15 -10.33 8.67
C LEU A 73 -21.65 -9.55 9.89
N PHE A 74 -22.07 -8.31 9.68
CA PHE A 74 -22.72 -7.51 10.72
C PHE A 74 -24.04 -8.15 11.14
N GLN A 75 -24.92 -8.49 10.20
CA GLN A 75 -26.17 -9.22 10.49
C GLN A 75 -25.92 -10.54 11.22
N GLU A 76 -24.88 -11.29 10.82
CA GLU A 76 -24.45 -12.52 11.51
C GLU A 76 -23.93 -12.23 12.94
N SER A 77 -23.15 -11.17 13.13
CA SER A 77 -22.64 -10.78 14.46
C SER A 77 -23.74 -10.28 15.39
N ILE A 78 -24.73 -9.53 14.89
CA ILE A 78 -25.94 -9.17 15.64
C ILE A 78 -26.68 -10.44 16.02
N GLN A 79 -26.91 -11.36 15.08
CA GLN A 79 -27.58 -12.64 15.39
C GLN A 79 -26.83 -13.43 16.47
N LEU A 80 -25.49 -13.46 16.44
CA LEU A 80 -24.67 -14.15 17.44
C LEU A 80 -24.68 -13.49 18.81
N VAL A 81 -24.82 -12.16 18.89
CA VAL A 81 -24.89 -11.40 20.17
C VAL A 81 -26.33 -11.33 20.71
N SER A 82 -27.33 -11.29 19.83
CA SER A 82 -28.75 -11.18 20.17
C SER A 82 -29.41 -12.53 20.47
N THR A 83 -28.86 -13.65 19.98
CA THR A 83 -29.38 -14.99 20.33
C THR A 83 -28.72 -15.52 21.60
N LYS A 84 -29.53 -16.00 22.56
CA LYS A 84 -29.12 -16.69 23.80
C LYS A 84 -28.51 -18.08 23.55
N THR A 85 -27.72 -18.28 22.49
CA THR A 85 -27.13 -19.59 22.24
C THR A 85 -25.84 -19.78 23.06
N VAL A 86 -25.82 -20.89 23.80
CA VAL A 86 -24.71 -21.35 24.64
C VAL A 86 -23.41 -21.29 23.84
N LYS A 87 -22.39 -20.61 24.39
CA LYS A 87 -21.05 -20.50 23.82
C LYS A 87 -20.39 -21.88 23.71
N GLU A 88 -20.71 -22.64 22.66
CA GLU A 88 -19.81 -23.68 22.20
C GLU A 88 -18.49 -23.00 21.85
N ARG A 89 -17.40 -23.49 22.46
CA ARG A 89 -16.04 -23.01 22.23
C ARG A 89 -15.70 -23.31 20.77
N LYS A 90 -16.02 -22.39 19.85
CA LYS A 90 -15.68 -22.52 18.42
C LYS A 90 -14.18 -22.80 18.34
N ARG A 91 -13.81 -23.96 17.81
CA ARG A 91 -12.41 -24.33 17.60
C ARG A 91 -11.78 -23.27 16.71
N ILE A 92 -10.73 -22.63 17.21
CA ILE A 92 -9.95 -21.64 16.45
C ILE A 92 -9.36 -22.38 15.24
N SER A 93 -9.68 -21.89 14.03
CA SER A 93 -9.14 -22.40 12.78
C SER A 93 -7.62 -22.41 12.83
N VAL A 94 -6.98 -23.41 12.21
CA VAL A 94 -5.51 -23.45 12.07
C VAL A 94 -4.98 -22.16 11.42
N TRP A 95 -5.75 -21.57 10.50
CA TRP A 95 -5.43 -20.30 9.83
C TRP A 95 -5.27 -19.11 10.79
N GLU A 96 -6.01 -19.11 11.90
CA GLU A 96 -6.04 -18.05 12.92
C GLU A 96 -5.18 -18.40 14.16
N ARG A 97 -4.51 -19.56 14.17
CA ARG A 97 -3.61 -19.92 15.26
C ARG A 97 -2.37 -19.04 15.22
N HIS A 98 -2.03 -18.51 16.39
CA HIS A 98 -0.84 -17.71 16.59
C HIS A 98 0.34 -18.63 16.91
N ASP A 99 1.50 -18.33 16.35
CA ASP A 99 2.74 -18.99 16.73
C ASP A 99 3.16 -18.56 18.14
N PRO A 100 3.78 -19.46 18.92
CA PRO A 100 4.09 -19.19 20.32
C PRO A 100 5.27 -18.23 20.53
N TRP A 101 6.04 -17.90 19.49
CA TRP A 101 7.29 -17.16 19.62
C TRP A 101 7.13 -15.68 19.29
N PHE A 102 6.47 -15.39 18.17
CA PHE A 102 6.31 -14.06 17.61
C PHE A 102 4.87 -13.56 17.69
N GLY A 103 3.91 -14.44 18.00
CA GLY A 103 2.51 -14.07 18.08
C GLY A 103 1.90 -13.71 16.73
N PHE A 104 2.44 -14.21 15.62
CA PHE A 104 1.85 -14.05 14.30
C PHE A 104 1.01 -15.27 13.91
N THR A 105 0.01 -15.04 13.07
CA THR A 105 -0.90 -16.10 12.62
C THR A 105 -0.26 -17.01 11.56
N VAL A 106 -0.75 -18.24 11.42
CA VAL A 106 -0.28 -19.15 10.35
C VAL A 106 -0.41 -18.51 8.96
N LYS A 107 -1.50 -17.78 8.71
CA LYS A 107 -1.71 -17.02 7.46
C LYS A 107 -0.59 -16.03 7.18
N TYR A 108 -0.13 -15.31 8.20
CA TYR A 108 1.00 -14.38 8.09
C TYR A 108 2.27 -15.10 7.67
N TRP A 109 2.60 -16.23 8.29
CA TRP A 109 3.78 -17.01 7.94
C TRP A 109 3.73 -17.57 6.51
N VAL A 110 2.56 -17.99 6.03
CA VAL A 110 2.37 -18.38 4.63
C VAL A 110 2.68 -17.20 3.69
N LEU A 111 2.17 -16.01 4.00
CA LEU A 111 2.43 -14.81 3.20
C LEU A 111 3.92 -14.41 3.21
N VAL A 112 4.58 -14.51 4.36
CA VAL A 112 6.03 -14.32 4.50
C VAL A 112 6.79 -15.32 3.65
N GLY A 113 6.46 -16.61 3.76
CA GLY A 113 7.09 -17.68 3.00
C GLY A 113 7.00 -17.47 1.49
N ILE A 114 5.81 -17.13 0.99
CA ILE A 114 5.60 -16.79 -0.43
C ILE A 114 6.47 -15.60 -0.83
N SER A 115 6.48 -14.54 -0.01
CA SER A 115 7.24 -13.32 -0.29
C SER A 115 8.76 -13.58 -0.35
N VAL A 116 9.28 -14.44 0.52
CA VAL A 116 10.70 -14.85 0.54
C VAL A 116 11.04 -15.70 -0.67
N VAL A 117 10.23 -16.71 -0.97
CA VAL A 117 10.44 -17.60 -2.13
C VAL A 117 10.45 -16.80 -3.42
N LEU A 118 9.48 -15.90 -3.63
CA LEU A 118 9.42 -15.03 -4.81
C LEU A 118 10.68 -14.15 -4.93
N ASN A 119 11.11 -13.51 -3.85
CA ASN A 119 12.34 -12.71 -3.84
C ASN A 119 13.59 -13.52 -4.22
N LEU A 120 13.75 -14.71 -3.64
CA LEU A 120 14.89 -15.59 -3.94
C LEU A 120 14.85 -16.10 -5.38
N MET A 121 13.67 -16.50 -5.88
CA MET A 121 13.51 -16.91 -7.26
C MET A 121 13.95 -15.82 -8.24
N TRP A 122 13.46 -14.59 -8.04
CA TRP A 122 13.80 -13.46 -8.91
C TRP A 122 15.29 -13.07 -8.87
N PHE A 123 15.98 -13.35 -7.77
CA PHE A 123 17.42 -13.21 -7.68
C PHE A 123 18.19 -14.35 -8.37
N ILE A 124 17.82 -15.60 -8.08
CA ILE A 124 18.57 -16.80 -8.49
C ILE A 124 18.39 -17.10 -9.98
N GLN A 125 17.18 -16.94 -10.51
CA GLN A 125 16.85 -17.40 -11.85
C GLN A 125 17.67 -16.68 -12.95
N PRO A 126 17.83 -15.33 -12.95
CA PRO A 126 18.70 -14.66 -13.91
C PRO A 126 20.16 -15.07 -13.74
N LEU A 127 20.61 -15.32 -12.50
CA LEU A 127 21.97 -15.75 -12.24
C LEU A 127 22.22 -17.14 -12.86
N VAL A 128 21.37 -18.12 -12.60
CA VAL A 128 21.53 -19.49 -13.12
C VAL A 128 21.45 -19.51 -14.65
N ALA A 129 20.49 -18.79 -15.24
CA ALA A 129 20.27 -18.80 -16.68
C ALA A 129 21.41 -18.15 -17.48
N TYR A 130 21.95 -17.01 -17.00
CA TYR A 130 22.91 -16.22 -17.78
C TYR A 130 24.37 -16.40 -17.39
N PHE A 131 24.66 -16.88 -16.17
CA PHE A 131 26.03 -17.02 -15.68
C PHE A 131 26.96 -17.87 -16.57
N PRO A 132 26.53 -19.04 -17.12
CA PRO A 132 27.38 -19.81 -18.02
C PRO A 132 27.82 -19.04 -19.27
N ARG A 133 26.91 -18.25 -19.87
CA ARG A 133 27.23 -17.40 -21.02
C ARG A 133 28.16 -16.27 -20.63
N GLY A 134 27.84 -15.48 -19.60
CA GLY A 134 28.69 -14.35 -19.25
C GLY A 134 30.06 -14.77 -18.75
N ARG A 135 30.21 -15.95 -18.10
CA ARG A 135 31.54 -16.48 -17.74
C ARG A 135 32.42 -16.66 -18.97
N LYS A 136 31.84 -17.12 -20.09
CA LYS A 136 32.56 -17.32 -21.37
C LYS A 136 32.99 -16.00 -22.01
N PHE A 137 32.17 -14.94 -21.91
CA PHE A 137 32.42 -13.67 -22.62
C PHE A 137 33.15 -12.62 -21.78
N LEU A 138 32.87 -12.55 -20.47
CA LEU A 138 33.33 -11.50 -19.56
C LEU A 138 34.41 -12.01 -18.58
N GLY A 139 34.57 -13.34 -18.46
CA GLY A 139 35.34 -13.96 -17.40
C GLY A 139 34.55 -14.10 -16.10
N THR A 140 35.04 -14.93 -15.18
CA THR A 140 34.28 -15.34 -13.97
C THR A 140 33.92 -14.17 -13.06
N TYR A 141 34.87 -13.28 -12.77
CA TYR A 141 34.64 -12.16 -11.86
C TYR A 141 33.61 -11.18 -12.41
N ALA A 142 33.82 -10.69 -13.63
CA ALA A 142 32.92 -9.74 -14.27
C ALA A 142 31.52 -10.33 -14.49
N ALA A 143 31.42 -11.61 -14.88
CA ALA A 143 30.13 -12.29 -15.00
C ALA A 143 29.40 -12.37 -13.65
N LEU A 144 30.11 -12.69 -12.57
CA LEU A 144 29.52 -12.75 -11.23
C LEU A 144 28.98 -11.38 -10.82
N MET A 145 29.78 -10.32 -10.94
CA MET A 145 29.34 -8.96 -10.61
C MET A 145 28.14 -8.53 -11.46
N ALA A 146 28.20 -8.72 -12.78
CA ALA A 146 27.12 -8.32 -13.68
C ALA A 146 25.80 -9.03 -13.36
N TYR A 147 25.82 -10.34 -13.13
CA TYR A 147 24.58 -11.09 -12.90
C TYR A 147 24.08 -11.04 -11.46
N MET A 148 24.95 -10.86 -10.47
CA MET A 148 24.50 -10.48 -9.12
C MET A 148 23.81 -9.12 -9.16
N ALA A 149 24.37 -8.15 -9.91
CA ALA A 149 23.74 -6.84 -10.08
C ALA A 149 22.38 -6.95 -10.79
N PHE A 150 22.33 -7.76 -11.85
CA PHE A 150 21.11 -7.98 -12.63
C PHE A 150 20.02 -8.64 -11.78
N GLY A 151 20.31 -9.79 -11.16
CA GLY A 151 19.34 -10.52 -10.34
C GLY A 151 18.86 -9.73 -9.12
N SER A 152 19.76 -8.98 -8.46
CA SER A 152 19.35 -8.14 -7.32
C SER A 152 18.48 -6.95 -7.76
N GLY A 153 18.67 -6.44 -8.99
CA GLY A 153 17.75 -5.46 -9.58
C GLY A 153 16.32 -6.00 -9.72
N TYR A 154 16.16 -7.26 -10.16
CA TYR A 154 14.84 -7.90 -10.24
C TYR A 154 14.22 -8.10 -8.86
N ALA A 155 14.98 -8.64 -7.90
CA ALA A 155 14.52 -8.82 -6.54
C ALA A 155 14.14 -7.49 -5.85
N ALA A 156 14.82 -6.39 -6.20
CA ALA A 156 14.45 -5.05 -5.77
C ALA A 156 13.11 -4.59 -6.37
N MET A 157 12.91 -4.73 -7.69
CA MET A 157 11.65 -4.34 -8.35
C MET A 157 10.45 -5.14 -7.85
N ALA A 158 10.66 -6.43 -7.67
CA ALA A 158 9.77 -7.35 -6.99
C ALA A 158 9.33 -6.88 -5.59
N SER A 159 10.32 -6.55 -4.76
CA SER A 159 10.08 -6.01 -3.41
C SER A 159 9.28 -4.72 -3.47
N CYS A 160 9.59 -3.84 -4.42
CA CYS A 160 8.85 -2.59 -4.66
C CYS A 160 7.37 -2.86 -5.05
N GLY A 161 7.11 -3.81 -5.95
CA GLY A 161 5.76 -4.22 -6.32
C GLY A 161 4.95 -4.76 -5.12
N LEU A 162 5.58 -5.59 -4.28
CA LEU A 162 4.95 -6.11 -3.06
C LEU A 162 4.73 -5.01 -2.01
N LEU A 163 5.67 -4.08 -1.84
CA LEU A 163 5.56 -2.98 -0.87
C LEU A 163 4.27 -2.16 -1.03
N LEU A 164 3.94 -1.83 -2.28
CA LEU A 164 2.73 -1.09 -2.62
C LEU A 164 1.46 -1.91 -2.41
N LEU A 165 1.50 -3.24 -2.60
CA LEU A 165 0.37 -4.13 -2.30
C LEU A 165 0.13 -4.23 -0.78
N LEU A 166 1.19 -4.27 0.01
CA LEU A 166 1.14 -4.44 1.46
C LEU A 166 0.68 -3.16 2.19
N VAL A 167 0.77 -1.99 1.55
CA VAL A 167 0.32 -0.72 2.14
C VAL A 167 -1.18 -0.45 1.93
N LEU A 168 -1.83 -1.23 1.07
CA LEU A 168 -3.26 -1.08 0.76
C LEU A 168 -4.10 -1.30 2.02
N ARG A 169 -4.90 -0.29 2.37
CA ARG A 169 -5.76 -0.32 3.56
C ARG A 169 -7.05 -1.09 3.32
N ARG A 170 -7.46 -1.30 2.08
CA ARG A 170 -8.60 -2.11 1.67
C ARG A 170 -8.17 -3.05 0.56
N SER A 171 -7.55 -4.15 0.94
CA SER A 171 -6.90 -5.06 -0.01
C SER A 171 -7.59 -6.42 -0.14
N MET A 172 -7.31 -7.11 -1.24
CA MET A 172 -7.69 -8.52 -1.42
C MET A 172 -7.17 -9.43 -0.29
N LEU A 173 -6.11 -9.05 0.42
CA LEU A 173 -5.62 -9.79 1.59
C LEU A 173 -6.64 -9.73 2.75
N GLN A 174 -7.41 -8.65 2.87
CA GLN A 174 -8.50 -8.61 3.86
C GLN A 174 -9.62 -9.62 3.53
N ALA A 175 -9.79 -9.98 2.25
CA ALA A 175 -10.70 -11.06 1.87
C ALA A 175 -10.19 -12.43 2.34
N LEU A 176 -8.88 -12.58 2.54
CA LEU A 176 -8.27 -13.77 3.16
C LEU A 176 -8.23 -13.70 4.70
N GLY A 177 -8.81 -12.66 5.29
CA GLY A 177 -8.89 -12.46 6.73
C GLY A 177 -7.70 -11.74 7.35
N PHE A 178 -6.79 -11.15 6.56
CA PHE A 178 -5.74 -10.30 7.12
C PHE A 178 -6.30 -8.95 7.57
N THR A 179 -5.82 -8.44 8.70
CA THR A 179 -6.00 -7.03 9.08
C THR A 179 -4.82 -6.20 8.57
N TYR A 180 -4.99 -4.88 8.47
CA TYR A 180 -3.87 -3.99 8.11
C TYR A 180 -2.71 -4.09 9.11
N ALA A 181 -3.01 -4.28 10.40
CA ALA A 181 -2.03 -4.47 11.45
C ALA A 181 -1.21 -5.74 11.24
N ASP A 182 -1.82 -6.82 10.74
CA ASP A 182 -1.12 -8.08 10.42
C ASP A 182 -0.11 -7.90 9.28
N ILE A 183 -0.43 -7.05 8.29
CA ILE A 183 0.36 -6.89 7.07
C ILE A 183 1.51 -5.89 7.24
N LEU A 184 1.33 -4.89 8.12
CA LEU A 184 2.28 -3.80 8.32
C LEU A 184 3.71 -4.25 8.69
N PRO A 185 3.93 -5.27 9.55
CA PRO A 185 5.27 -5.81 9.79
C PRO A 185 5.95 -6.32 8.51
N LEU A 186 5.21 -6.97 7.62
CA LEU A 186 5.74 -7.47 6.35
C LEU A 186 6.09 -6.32 5.39
N HIS A 187 5.30 -5.24 5.36
CA HIS A 187 5.66 -4.02 4.61
C HIS A 187 7.02 -3.47 5.06
N ARG A 188 7.29 -3.42 6.37
CA ARG A 188 8.59 -2.95 6.91
C ARG A 188 9.74 -3.85 6.46
N TRP A 189 9.58 -5.17 6.58
CA TRP A 189 10.61 -6.13 6.17
C TRP A 189 10.85 -6.13 4.66
N MET A 190 9.80 -5.97 3.85
CA MET A 190 9.94 -5.81 2.41
C MET A 190 10.65 -4.49 2.06
N GLY A 191 10.48 -3.44 2.86
CA GLY A 191 11.22 -2.18 2.75
C GLY A 191 12.72 -2.40 2.97
N VAL A 192 13.07 -3.19 3.99
CA VAL A 192 14.47 -3.57 4.24
C VAL A 192 15.02 -4.42 3.09
N ALA A 193 14.26 -5.41 2.61
CA ALA A 193 14.65 -6.22 1.46
C ALA A 193 14.90 -5.37 0.21
N PHE A 194 14.02 -4.40 -0.07
CA PHE A 194 14.18 -3.48 -1.19
C PHE A 194 15.48 -2.66 -1.10
N ILE A 195 15.82 -2.17 0.09
CA ILE A 195 17.10 -1.48 0.34
C ILE A 195 18.28 -2.43 0.09
N VAL A 196 18.28 -3.61 0.72
CA VAL A 196 19.38 -4.59 0.61
C VAL A 196 19.63 -5.00 -0.84
N TRP A 197 18.58 -5.35 -1.58
CA TRP A 197 18.71 -5.73 -2.98
C TRP A 197 19.19 -4.56 -3.85
N SER A 198 18.70 -3.35 -3.61
CA SER A 198 19.17 -2.15 -4.33
C SER A 198 20.64 -1.86 -4.01
N THR A 199 21.08 -2.06 -2.77
CA THR A 199 22.50 -1.92 -2.39
C THR A 199 23.37 -2.93 -3.12
N ILE A 200 22.98 -4.20 -3.15
CA ILE A 200 23.71 -5.25 -3.88
C ILE A 200 23.78 -4.90 -5.37
N HIS A 201 22.66 -4.46 -5.96
CA HIS A 201 22.58 -4.03 -7.35
C HIS A 201 23.57 -2.91 -7.67
N THR A 202 23.54 -1.83 -6.88
CA THR A 202 24.41 -0.66 -7.06
C THR A 202 25.89 -1.04 -6.88
N VAL A 203 26.24 -1.73 -5.80
CA VAL A 203 27.64 -2.10 -5.51
C VAL A 203 28.20 -3.02 -6.60
N CYS A 204 27.45 -4.04 -7.02
CA CYS A 204 27.93 -4.99 -8.02
C CYS A 204 28.11 -4.33 -9.40
N TYR A 205 27.21 -3.41 -9.81
CA TYR A 205 27.42 -2.66 -11.05
C TYR A 205 28.61 -1.69 -10.97
N ILE A 206 28.83 -1.04 -9.83
CA ILE A 206 30.02 -0.20 -9.63
C ILE A 206 31.28 -1.04 -9.79
N LEU A 207 31.38 -2.19 -9.11
CA LEU A 207 32.52 -3.09 -9.20
C LEU A 207 32.74 -3.62 -10.63
N TYR A 208 31.64 -3.94 -11.34
CA TYR A 208 31.68 -4.32 -12.75
C TYR A 208 32.26 -3.20 -13.63
N TYR A 209 31.77 -1.96 -13.50
CA TYR A 209 32.27 -0.85 -14.32
C TYR A 209 33.70 -0.44 -13.99
N VAL A 210 34.11 -0.53 -12.72
CA VAL A 210 35.50 -0.31 -12.30
C VAL A 210 36.43 -1.35 -12.93
N HIS A 211 36.03 -2.62 -12.96
CA HIS A 211 36.82 -3.69 -13.57
C HIS A 211 37.14 -3.44 -15.05
N PHE A 212 36.22 -2.84 -15.80
CA PHE A 212 36.40 -2.48 -17.21
C PHE A 212 36.91 -1.04 -17.43
N ASN A 213 37.36 -0.33 -16.38
CA ASN A 213 37.76 1.09 -16.43
C ASN A 213 36.70 1.99 -17.09
N ALA A 214 35.42 1.64 -16.93
CA ALA A 214 34.29 2.28 -17.59
C ALA A 214 33.42 3.09 -16.62
N PHE A 215 33.85 3.27 -15.36
CA PHE A 215 33.08 3.94 -14.31
C PHE A 215 32.63 5.34 -14.71
N TRP A 216 33.57 6.25 -14.98
CA TRP A 216 33.26 7.65 -15.36
C TRP A 216 32.47 7.76 -16.66
N ARG A 217 32.66 6.80 -17.57
CA ARG A 217 31.89 6.72 -18.81
C ARG A 217 30.45 6.28 -18.58
N ASN A 218 30.14 5.60 -17.48
CA ASN A 218 28.80 5.10 -17.15
C ASN A 218 28.15 5.84 -15.98
N PHE A 219 28.80 6.85 -15.41
CA PHE A 219 28.26 7.75 -14.38
C PHE A 219 28.59 9.19 -14.76
N ASN A 220 27.82 9.72 -15.72
CA ASN A 220 27.98 11.08 -16.24
C ASN A 220 26.62 11.64 -16.71
N PHE A 221 26.61 12.91 -17.10
CA PHE A 221 25.43 13.56 -17.68
C PHE A 221 25.60 13.86 -19.18
N ASP A 222 26.61 13.32 -19.84
CA ASP A 222 26.95 13.68 -21.22
C ASP A 222 26.04 13.05 -22.29
N GLY A 223 25.22 12.06 -21.90
CA GLY A 223 24.26 11.39 -22.78
C GLY A 223 24.88 10.41 -23.78
N SER A 224 26.19 10.20 -23.77
CA SER A 224 26.92 9.30 -24.67
C SER A 224 26.71 7.82 -24.33
N THR A 225 26.27 7.52 -23.11
CA THR A 225 25.99 6.17 -22.61
C THR A 225 24.74 6.13 -21.73
N ARG A 226 24.56 5.04 -20.96
CA ARG A 226 23.58 4.97 -19.86
C ARG A 226 23.93 5.86 -18.66
N GLY A 227 24.97 6.69 -18.75
CA GLY A 227 25.41 7.64 -17.73
C GLY A 227 24.27 8.39 -17.03
N PRO A 228 23.42 9.14 -17.77
CA PRO A 228 22.35 9.91 -17.15
C PRO A 228 21.35 9.04 -16.38
N GLN A 229 21.04 7.84 -16.89
CA GLN A 229 20.13 6.90 -16.24
C GLN A 229 20.73 6.35 -14.94
N ASN A 230 22.03 6.07 -14.92
CA ASN A 230 22.74 5.63 -13.72
C ASN A 230 22.86 6.76 -12.69
N MET A 231 23.03 8.01 -13.13
CA MET A 231 23.04 9.17 -12.23
C MET A 231 21.69 9.37 -11.55
N ILE A 232 20.59 9.27 -12.31
CA ILE A 232 19.24 9.33 -11.72
C ILE A 232 19.01 8.16 -10.76
N ALA A 233 19.53 6.97 -11.08
CA ALA A 233 19.50 5.83 -10.16
C ALA A 233 20.21 6.11 -8.84
N LEU A 234 21.36 6.79 -8.86
CA LEU A 234 22.06 7.16 -7.62
C LEU A 234 21.23 8.12 -6.76
N VAL A 235 20.54 9.08 -7.38
CA VAL A 235 19.62 9.97 -6.66
C VAL A 235 18.44 9.18 -6.07
N ALA A 236 17.85 8.28 -6.85
CA ALA A 236 16.78 7.40 -6.39
C ALA A 236 17.23 6.50 -5.22
N TYR A 237 18.44 5.93 -5.32
CA TYR A 237 19.03 5.08 -4.30
C TYR A 237 19.36 5.88 -3.03
N ALA A 238 19.86 7.11 -3.14
CA ALA A 238 20.07 7.99 -2.00
C ALA A 238 18.74 8.32 -1.28
N ALA A 239 17.68 8.59 -2.03
CA ALA A 239 16.33 8.76 -1.48
C ALA A 239 15.82 7.49 -0.79
N LEU A 240 16.06 6.32 -1.38
CA LEU A 240 15.72 5.02 -0.79
C LEU A 240 16.47 4.76 0.54
N LEU A 241 17.75 5.12 0.63
CA LEU A 241 18.48 5.08 1.89
C LEU A 241 17.89 6.06 2.91
N GLY A 242 17.50 7.26 2.46
CA GLY A 242 16.77 8.24 3.28
C GLY A 242 15.45 7.68 3.83
N LEU A 243 14.68 6.93 3.04
CA LEU A 243 13.50 6.21 3.51
C LEU A 243 13.85 5.21 4.62
N GLY A 244 14.90 4.42 4.42
CA GLY A 244 15.37 3.45 5.40
C GLY A 244 15.73 4.10 6.73
N ILE A 245 16.57 5.14 6.69
CA ILE A 245 17.05 5.86 7.88
C ILE A 245 15.89 6.50 8.64
N THR A 246 14.99 7.20 7.94
CA THR A 246 13.86 7.89 8.59
C THR A 246 12.83 6.91 9.14
N ALA A 247 12.71 5.71 8.58
CA ALA A 247 11.80 4.67 9.03
C ALA A 247 12.29 3.88 10.27
N ILE A 248 13.55 4.08 10.69
CA ILE A 248 14.11 3.45 11.90
C ILE A 248 13.20 3.78 13.11
N PRO A 249 12.78 2.79 13.93
CA PRO A 249 11.81 3.02 15.01
C PRO A 249 12.19 4.13 15.99
N GLN A 250 13.49 4.33 16.24
CA GLN A 250 14.02 5.38 17.10
C GLN A 250 13.80 6.77 16.49
N VAL A 251 14.10 6.94 15.20
CA VAL A 251 13.91 8.20 14.46
C VAL A 251 12.42 8.51 14.32
N ARG A 252 11.63 7.52 13.88
CA ARG A 252 10.18 7.67 13.69
C ARG A 252 9.44 8.06 14.98
N ARG A 253 9.84 7.48 16.13
CA ARG A 253 9.23 7.80 17.43
C ARG A 253 9.62 9.19 17.95
N SER A 254 10.84 9.65 17.64
CA SER A 254 11.34 10.94 18.11
C SER A 254 10.86 12.11 17.24
N CYS A 255 10.71 11.90 15.94
CA CYS A 255 10.35 12.95 14.98
C CYS A 255 9.32 12.45 13.96
N TYR A 256 8.11 12.14 14.41
CA TYR A 256 7.07 11.54 13.54
C TYR A 256 6.71 12.41 12.34
N LEU A 257 6.60 13.74 12.51
CA LEU A 257 6.29 14.66 11.41
C LEU A 257 7.38 14.66 10.33
N LEU A 258 8.64 14.61 10.75
CA LEU A 258 9.78 14.49 9.83
C LEU A 258 9.73 13.16 9.07
N PHE A 259 9.49 12.05 9.80
CA PHE A 259 9.34 10.73 9.19
C PHE A 259 8.24 10.75 8.12
N ILE A 260 7.01 11.15 8.43
CA ILE A 260 5.90 11.06 7.47
C ILE A 260 6.11 11.97 6.26
N THR A 261 6.73 13.14 6.45
CA THR A 261 7.00 14.10 5.38
C THR A 261 8.07 13.56 4.45
N LEU A 262 9.22 13.17 4.98
CA LEU A 262 10.32 12.61 4.19
C LEU A 262 9.95 11.27 3.57
N HIS A 263 9.15 10.44 4.25
CA HIS A 263 8.70 9.16 3.70
C HIS A 263 7.88 9.36 2.43
N ARG A 264 7.01 10.39 2.38
CA ARG A 264 6.24 10.72 1.17
C ARG A 264 7.14 11.24 0.05
N VAL A 265 7.98 12.24 0.36
CA VAL A 265 8.85 12.90 -0.63
C VAL A 265 9.86 11.91 -1.22
N PHE A 266 10.59 11.18 -0.38
CA PHE A 266 11.57 10.21 -0.85
C PHE A 266 10.94 9.01 -1.55
N THR A 267 9.70 8.63 -1.21
CA THR A 267 8.97 7.61 -1.99
C THR A 267 8.76 8.08 -3.43
N VAL A 268 8.31 9.31 -3.64
CA VAL A 268 8.13 9.87 -4.99
C VAL A 268 9.45 9.93 -5.74
N ILE A 269 10.52 10.44 -5.11
CA ILE A 269 11.85 10.53 -5.74
C ILE A 269 12.38 9.14 -6.09
N THR A 270 12.29 8.18 -5.18
CA THR A 270 12.72 6.80 -5.41
C THR A 270 11.95 6.19 -6.58
N PHE A 271 10.63 6.38 -6.60
CA PHE A 271 9.76 5.78 -7.60
C PHE A 271 9.98 6.38 -9.00
N VAL A 272 9.93 7.70 -9.13
CA VAL A 272 10.18 8.41 -10.39
C VAL A 272 11.61 8.14 -10.88
N GLY A 273 12.60 8.21 -9.98
CA GLY A 273 13.98 7.93 -10.34
C GLY A 273 14.20 6.47 -10.80
N THR A 274 13.51 5.51 -10.19
CA THR A 274 13.54 4.10 -10.64
C THR A 274 12.94 3.95 -12.04
N LEU A 275 11.80 4.61 -12.32
CA LEU A 275 11.18 4.61 -13.66
C LEU A 275 12.12 5.21 -14.72
N MET A 276 12.82 6.29 -14.38
CA MET A 276 13.76 6.95 -15.29
C MET A 276 15.06 6.15 -15.49
N HIS A 277 15.52 5.44 -14.46
CA HIS A 277 16.72 4.61 -14.51
C HIS A 277 16.53 3.39 -15.43
N PHE A 278 15.39 2.72 -15.31
CA PHE A 278 15.08 1.52 -16.06
C PHE A 278 13.75 1.70 -16.81
N PRO A 279 13.74 2.48 -17.92
CA PRO A 279 12.53 2.77 -18.70
C PRO A 279 12.14 1.59 -19.60
N TYR A 280 12.17 0.38 -19.04
CA TYR A 280 11.82 -0.85 -19.72
C TYR A 280 10.39 -1.23 -19.35
N TYR A 281 9.62 -1.68 -20.35
CA TYR A 281 8.21 -2.02 -20.15
C TYR A 281 7.98 -3.09 -19.05
N MET A 282 8.99 -3.92 -18.75
CA MET A 282 8.92 -4.91 -17.67
C MET A 282 8.73 -4.29 -16.29
N ILE A 283 9.22 -3.07 -16.03
CA ILE A 283 8.93 -2.41 -14.74
C ILE A 283 7.43 -2.23 -14.55
N TRP A 284 6.73 -1.87 -15.63
CA TRP A 284 5.29 -1.74 -15.57
C TRP A 284 4.61 -3.06 -15.26
N TYR A 285 5.18 -4.22 -15.58
CA TYR A 285 4.58 -5.49 -15.20
C TYR A 285 4.58 -5.73 -13.69
N TYR A 286 5.69 -5.47 -13.01
CA TYR A 286 5.81 -5.74 -11.57
C TYR A 286 5.19 -4.64 -10.72
N VAL A 287 5.18 -3.41 -11.22
CA VAL A 287 4.87 -2.24 -10.40
C VAL A 287 3.52 -1.61 -10.77
N LEU A 288 3.13 -1.61 -12.06
CA LEU A 288 1.89 -0.94 -12.49
C LEU A 288 0.65 -1.50 -11.79
N PRO A 289 0.45 -2.84 -11.67
CA PRO A 289 -0.72 -3.35 -10.97
C PRO A 289 -0.78 -2.81 -9.55
N SER A 290 0.33 -2.88 -8.79
CA SER A 290 0.37 -2.39 -7.42
C SER A 290 0.17 -0.88 -7.30
N VAL A 291 0.67 -0.09 -8.26
CA VAL A 291 0.39 1.35 -8.33
C VAL A 291 -1.07 1.62 -8.61
N CYS A 292 -1.67 0.97 -9.61
CA CYS A 292 -3.08 1.12 -9.93
C CYS A 292 -3.95 0.75 -8.72
N LEU A 293 -3.61 -0.34 -8.04
CA LEU A 293 -4.29 -0.75 -6.81
C LEU A 293 -4.10 0.26 -5.68
N TYR A 294 -2.89 0.79 -5.50
CA TYR A 294 -2.59 1.83 -4.52
C TYR A 294 -3.39 3.12 -4.77
N LEU A 295 -3.43 3.58 -6.03
CA LEU A 295 -4.21 4.75 -6.41
C LEU A 295 -5.71 4.48 -6.23
N ALA A 296 -6.20 3.29 -6.60
CA ALA A 296 -7.60 2.92 -6.41
C ALA A 296 -7.97 2.87 -4.91
N ASP A 297 -7.20 2.16 -4.09
CA ASP A 297 -7.38 2.09 -2.64
C ASP A 297 -7.33 3.47 -1.98
N ARG A 298 -6.42 4.34 -2.45
CA ARG A 298 -6.24 5.66 -1.86
C ARG A 298 -7.32 6.63 -2.28
N PHE A 299 -7.72 6.69 -3.55
CA PHE A 299 -8.54 7.76 -4.10
C PHE A 299 -10.01 7.38 -4.33
N VAL A 300 -10.32 6.13 -4.71
CA VAL A 300 -11.71 5.72 -4.99
C VAL A 300 -12.58 5.83 -3.74
N PRO A 301 -12.16 5.30 -2.57
CA PRO A 301 -12.85 5.56 -1.31
C PRO A 301 -13.13 7.02 -1.00
N LYS A 302 -12.13 7.88 -1.19
CA LYS A 302 -12.20 9.30 -0.87
C LYS A 302 -13.22 9.99 -1.75
N PHE A 303 -13.13 9.73 -3.05
CA PHE A 303 -14.07 10.25 -4.02
C PHE A 303 -15.50 9.82 -3.67
N ILE A 304 -15.72 8.53 -3.42
CA ILE A 304 -17.04 8.01 -3.04
C ILE A 304 -17.53 8.64 -1.72
N GLN A 305 -16.70 8.73 -0.68
CA GLN A 305 -17.07 9.36 0.60
C GLN A 305 -17.39 10.85 0.44
N SER A 306 -16.61 11.58 -0.34
CA SER A 306 -16.85 12.99 -0.63
C SER A 306 -18.14 13.24 -1.40
N CYS A 307 -18.60 12.27 -2.19
CA CYS A 307 -19.89 12.33 -2.88
C CYS A 307 -21.07 11.93 -1.98
N ALA A 308 -20.84 10.99 -1.04
CA ALA A 308 -21.87 10.40 -0.20
C ALA A 308 -22.18 11.19 1.08
N ILE A 309 -21.22 11.94 1.61
CA ILE A 309 -21.42 12.76 2.81
C ILE A 309 -21.96 14.13 2.40
N SER A 310 -22.96 14.61 3.14
CA SER A 310 -23.48 15.97 3.00
C SER A 310 -22.36 16.99 3.22
N PRO A 311 -22.29 18.09 2.44
CA PRO A 311 -21.36 19.17 2.73
C PRO A 311 -21.66 19.85 4.07
N ASP A 312 -22.80 19.56 4.71
CA ASP A 312 -23.22 20.16 5.95
C ASP A 312 -22.93 19.22 7.14
N ALA A 313 -22.12 19.69 8.08
CA ALA A 313 -21.85 19.03 9.35
C ALA A 313 -22.65 19.72 10.46
N ILE A 314 -23.30 18.91 11.30
CA ILE A 314 -24.08 19.38 12.44
C ILE A 314 -23.14 19.38 13.65
N CYS A 315 -22.91 20.55 14.23
CA CYS A 315 -21.98 20.73 15.33
C CYS A 315 -22.72 21.20 16.59
N SER A 316 -22.41 20.57 17.72
CA SER A 316 -22.89 20.98 19.05
C SER A 316 -21.73 20.97 20.04
N PHE A 317 -21.70 21.92 20.96
CA PHE A 317 -20.61 22.11 21.91
C PHE A 317 -21.09 21.93 23.34
N ASP A 318 -20.50 20.97 24.05
CA ASP A 318 -20.68 20.78 25.48
C ASP A 318 -19.57 21.54 26.24
N LYS A 319 -19.97 22.67 26.85
CA LYS A 319 -19.07 23.55 27.61
C LYS A 319 -18.57 22.93 28.90
N ASP A 320 -19.35 22.04 29.52
CA ASP A 320 -18.98 21.44 30.80
C ASP A 320 -17.95 20.33 30.61
N ALA A 321 -18.02 19.62 29.47
CA ALA A 321 -17.10 18.55 29.12
C ALA A 321 -15.89 19.00 28.26
N ASP A 322 -15.90 20.23 27.72
CA ASP A 322 -14.95 20.69 26.68
C ASP A 322 -14.89 19.72 25.48
N ILE A 323 -16.06 19.28 25.01
CA ILE A 323 -16.23 18.35 23.90
C ILE A 323 -17.15 18.97 22.85
N LEU A 324 -16.64 19.05 21.63
CA LEU A 324 -17.43 19.34 20.45
C LEU A 324 -17.87 18.03 19.80
N THR A 325 -19.18 17.89 19.60
CA THR A 325 -19.78 16.79 18.86
C THR A 325 -20.05 17.23 17.43
N VAL A 326 -19.42 16.55 16.48
CA VAL A 326 -19.62 16.76 15.04
C VAL A 326 -20.34 15.56 14.47
N VAL A 327 -21.50 15.78 13.85
CA VAL A 327 -22.29 14.76 13.17
C VAL A 327 -22.28 15.03 11.68
N LEU A 328 -21.69 14.11 10.92
CA LEU A 328 -21.74 14.11 9.47
C LEU A 328 -22.94 13.28 9.04
N VAL A 329 -23.68 13.75 8.04
CA VAL A 329 -24.92 13.10 7.58
C VAL A 329 -24.74 12.65 6.15
N SER A 330 -25.39 11.55 5.77
CA SER A 330 -25.46 11.16 4.37
C SER A 330 -26.17 12.23 3.53
N ARG A 331 -25.66 12.45 2.32
CA ARG A 331 -26.23 13.39 1.35
C ARG A 331 -27.66 12.97 1.03
N ASP A 332 -28.59 13.90 1.25
CA ASP A 332 -30.04 13.72 1.08
C ASP A 332 -30.68 12.61 1.96
N ARG A 333 -29.92 11.96 2.85
CA ARG A 333 -30.33 10.77 3.65
C ARG A 333 -30.94 9.63 2.83
N LEU A 334 -30.77 9.62 1.51
CA LEU A 334 -31.37 8.62 0.62
C LEU A 334 -30.58 7.31 0.60
N GLU A 335 -29.25 7.40 0.76
CA GLU A 335 -28.35 6.24 0.82
C GLU A 335 -27.60 6.21 2.16
N PRO A 336 -27.29 5.04 2.72
CA PRO A 336 -26.45 4.97 3.91
C PRO A 336 -25.03 5.45 3.59
N LEU A 337 -24.36 6.03 4.59
CA LEU A 337 -22.93 6.27 4.56
C LEU A 337 -22.18 4.95 4.34
N LYS A 338 -20.95 5.07 3.85
CA LYS A 338 -20.09 3.90 3.68
C LYS A 338 -19.80 3.24 5.05
N PRO A 339 -19.83 1.90 5.14
CA PRO A 339 -19.44 1.19 6.34
C PRO A 339 -18.05 1.61 6.84
N TYR A 340 -17.98 1.95 8.13
CA TYR A 340 -16.76 2.25 8.87
C TYR A 340 -16.70 1.38 10.12
N TYR A 341 -15.49 1.06 10.57
CA TYR A 341 -15.22 0.11 11.64
C TYR A 341 -14.72 0.79 12.91
N PRO A 342 -14.86 0.15 14.09
CA PRO A 342 -14.27 0.65 15.32
C PRO A 342 -12.77 0.92 15.15
N GLY A 343 -12.34 2.16 15.45
CA GLY A 343 -10.97 2.62 15.29
C GLY A 343 -10.64 3.21 13.90
N ASP A 344 -11.59 3.21 12.96
CA ASP A 344 -11.47 4.02 11.75
C ASP A 344 -11.47 5.51 12.10
N TYR A 345 -10.84 6.29 11.23
CA TYR A 345 -10.79 7.74 11.34
C TYR A 345 -11.11 8.38 10.00
N VAL A 346 -11.56 9.62 10.07
CA VAL A 346 -11.92 10.44 8.92
C VAL A 346 -11.16 11.76 8.99
N ASN A 347 -10.79 12.33 7.85
CA ASN A 347 -10.18 13.65 7.84
C ASN A 347 -11.22 14.71 7.50
N LEU A 348 -11.32 15.75 8.33
CA LEU A 348 -12.28 16.83 8.20
C LEU A 348 -11.59 18.15 7.87
N GLU A 349 -12.16 18.88 6.92
CA GLU A 349 -11.85 20.26 6.61
C GLU A 349 -13.13 21.10 6.83
N PHE A 350 -13.02 22.17 7.60
CA PHE A 350 -14.05 23.22 7.64
C PHE A 350 -13.48 24.44 6.88
N PRO A 351 -13.96 24.74 5.66
CA PRO A 351 -13.38 25.79 4.81
C PRO A 351 -13.39 27.18 5.45
N GLU A 352 -14.27 27.43 6.42
CA GLU A 352 -14.34 28.66 7.21
C GLU A 352 -13.14 28.83 8.16
N LEU A 353 -12.45 27.73 8.50
CA LEU A 353 -11.31 27.72 9.42
C LEU A 353 -9.98 27.58 8.68
N SER A 354 -9.85 26.57 7.81
CA SER A 354 -8.59 26.30 7.10
C SER A 354 -8.83 25.42 5.87
N MET A 355 -7.85 25.40 4.96
CA MET A 355 -7.79 24.45 3.84
C MET A 355 -7.10 23.12 4.20
N ILE A 356 -6.83 22.90 5.49
CA ILE A 356 -6.08 21.72 5.96
C ILE A 356 -7.07 20.73 6.55
N TYR A 357 -6.94 19.46 6.16
CA TYR A 357 -7.71 18.37 6.73
C TYR A 357 -7.10 17.91 8.06
N HIS A 358 -7.97 17.71 9.06
CA HIS A 358 -7.59 17.24 10.39
C HIS A 358 -8.18 15.84 10.64
N PRO A 359 -7.37 14.85 11.10
CA PRO A 359 -7.85 13.49 11.33
C PRO A 359 -8.61 13.38 12.66
N PHE A 360 -9.77 12.70 12.63
CA PHE A 360 -10.56 12.40 13.81
C PHE A 360 -11.04 10.95 13.81
N THR A 361 -10.96 10.29 14.96
CA THR A 361 -11.48 8.92 15.12
C THR A 361 -13.00 8.97 15.13
N ILE A 362 -13.62 8.03 14.43
CA ILE A 362 -15.07 7.92 14.37
C ILE A 362 -15.55 7.31 15.69
N ALA A 363 -16.46 8.00 16.38
CA ALA A 363 -16.96 7.59 17.68
C ALA A 363 -18.27 6.81 17.60
N SER A 364 -19.09 7.08 16.57
CA SER A 364 -20.30 6.31 16.30
C SER A 364 -19.97 4.92 15.79
N TYR A 365 -20.98 4.05 15.84
CA TYR A 365 -20.94 2.76 15.18
C TYR A 365 -21.84 2.80 13.94
N TRP A 366 -21.27 2.53 12.76
CA TRP A 366 -21.98 2.64 11.47
C TRP A 366 -23.32 1.92 11.44
N ALA A 367 -23.40 0.83 12.20
CA ALA A 367 -24.51 -0.08 12.16
C ALA A 367 -25.69 0.35 13.07
N GLU A 368 -25.41 1.21 14.06
CA GLU A 368 -26.45 1.85 14.88
C GLU A 368 -27.16 2.95 14.10
N ASP A 369 -26.40 3.76 13.35
CA ASP A 369 -26.92 4.75 12.44
C ASP A 369 -26.12 4.78 11.13
N PRO A 370 -26.58 4.04 10.10
CA PRO A 370 -25.91 4.03 8.80
C PRO A 370 -25.96 5.37 8.08
N TYR A 371 -26.81 6.31 8.49
CA TYR A 371 -27.01 7.58 7.80
C TYR A 371 -26.26 8.74 8.46
N SER A 372 -25.60 8.49 9.59
CA SER A 372 -24.77 9.49 10.26
C SER A 372 -23.44 8.93 10.78
N MET A 373 -22.53 9.85 11.04
CA MET A 373 -21.23 9.57 11.63
C MET A 373 -20.94 10.62 12.68
N THR A 374 -20.75 10.18 13.92
CA THR A 374 -20.47 11.04 15.07
C THR A 374 -18.99 11.03 15.39
N ILE A 375 -18.46 12.22 15.63
CA ILE A 375 -17.07 12.46 15.96
C ILE A 375 -17.04 13.34 17.20
N TYR A 376 -16.23 12.95 18.19
CA TYR A 376 -15.95 13.77 19.35
C TYR A 376 -14.60 14.44 19.20
N VAL A 377 -14.62 15.78 19.26
CA VAL A 377 -13.44 16.63 19.19
C VAL A 377 -13.22 17.22 20.58
N ARG A 378 -12.13 16.83 21.22
CA ARG A 378 -11.72 17.40 22.51
C ARG A 378 -11.16 18.80 22.30
N THR A 379 -11.60 19.76 23.13
CA THR A 379 -11.15 21.16 23.08
C THR A 379 -10.46 21.61 24.38
N PHE A 380 -10.34 20.71 25.35
CA PHE A 380 -9.68 20.95 26.63
C PHE A 380 -8.22 21.40 26.47
N GLN A 381 -7.87 22.55 27.09
CA GLN A 381 -6.54 23.19 27.04
C GLN A 381 -6.06 23.63 25.65
N GLU A 382 -6.94 23.63 24.65
CA GLU A 382 -6.60 24.11 23.31
C GLU A 382 -6.52 25.64 23.27
N THR A 383 -5.51 26.17 22.57
CA THR A 383 -5.33 27.63 22.48
C THR A 383 -6.35 28.24 21.53
N LYS A 384 -6.61 29.55 21.68
CA LYS A 384 -7.49 30.28 20.75
C LYS A 384 -6.99 30.24 19.30
N THR A 385 -5.71 30.03 19.07
CA THR A 385 -5.12 29.96 17.73
C THR A 385 -5.07 28.54 17.15
N SER A 386 -5.36 27.51 17.95
CA SER A 386 -5.49 26.14 17.48
C SER A 386 -6.72 25.98 16.59
N TRP A 387 -6.69 25.01 15.68
CA TRP A 387 -7.80 24.73 14.78
C TRP A 387 -9.06 24.27 15.54
N THR A 388 -8.90 23.37 16.53
CA THR A 388 -9.99 22.86 17.37
C THR A 388 -10.57 23.95 18.27
N GLY A 389 -9.73 24.83 18.83
CA GLY A 389 -10.18 25.99 19.58
C GLY A 389 -10.88 27.06 18.72
N ALA A 390 -10.53 27.18 17.44
CA ALA A 390 -11.25 28.03 16.50
C ALA A 390 -12.62 27.44 16.11
N LEU A 391 -12.69 26.12 15.90
CA LEU A 391 -13.95 25.41 15.67
C LEU A 391 -14.89 25.51 16.88
N ALA A 392 -14.36 25.34 18.09
CA ALA A 392 -15.13 25.50 19.34
C ALA A 392 -15.80 26.87 19.44
N ARG A 393 -15.12 27.95 19.00
CA ARG A 393 -15.68 29.30 18.98
C ARG A 393 -16.83 29.46 18.00
N LEU A 394 -16.72 28.87 16.79
CA LEU A 394 -17.81 28.90 15.82
C LEU A 394 -19.06 28.20 16.37
N CYS A 395 -18.87 27.20 17.23
CA CYS A 395 -19.93 26.43 17.86
C CYS A 395 -20.21 26.85 19.31
N GLU A 396 -19.72 28.00 19.78
CA GLU A 396 -19.76 28.35 21.22
C GLU A 396 -21.19 28.48 21.77
N ASN A 397 -22.14 28.86 20.91
CA ASN A 397 -23.55 28.94 21.27
C ASN A 397 -24.36 27.71 20.82
N ALA A 398 -23.73 26.78 20.11
CA ALA A 398 -24.39 25.60 19.58
C ALA A 398 -24.55 24.57 20.69
N THR A 399 -25.80 24.20 21.00
CA THR A 399 -26.11 23.15 21.99
C THR A 399 -26.60 21.89 21.28
N SER A 400 -26.83 20.82 22.03
CA SER A 400 -27.44 19.61 21.49
C SER A 400 -28.89 19.82 21.03
N GLU A 401 -29.60 20.77 21.66
CA GLU A 401 -30.97 21.15 21.28
C GLU A 401 -31.01 22.17 20.12
N ASP A 402 -30.00 23.04 20.03
CA ASP A 402 -29.86 24.04 18.97
C ASP A 402 -28.47 23.97 18.33
N PRO A 403 -28.23 22.99 17.44
CA PRO A 403 -26.94 22.78 16.82
C PRO A 403 -26.69 23.74 15.65
N VAL A 404 -25.43 24.08 15.42
CA VAL A 404 -25.01 24.90 14.28
C VAL A 404 -24.65 23.99 13.11
N VAL A 405 -25.08 24.38 11.91
CA VAL A 405 -24.72 23.69 10.66
C VAL A 405 -23.54 24.42 10.03
N LEU A 406 -22.42 23.73 9.88
CA LEU A 406 -21.21 24.24 9.25
C LEU A 406 -20.90 23.49 7.96
N LYS A 407 -20.36 24.20 6.97
CA LYS A 407 -19.85 23.53 5.77
C LYS A 407 -18.57 22.76 6.08
N SER A 408 -18.55 21.50 5.71
CA SER A 408 -17.45 20.58 5.88
C SER A 408 -17.09 19.88 4.57
N ARG A 409 -15.84 19.45 4.47
CA ARG A 409 -15.35 18.53 3.46
C ARG A 409 -14.69 17.35 4.15
N VAL A 410 -14.85 16.18 3.55
CA VAL A 410 -14.44 14.92 4.14
C VAL A 410 -13.50 14.18 3.20
N ASP A 411 -12.39 13.67 3.75
CA ASP A 411 -11.32 12.93 3.05
C ASP A 411 -10.97 11.57 3.68
#